data_AF-A0A9X9F202-F1
#
_entry.id   AF-A0A9X9F202-F1
#
_cell.length_a   1.000
_cell.length_b   1.000
_cell.length_c   1.000
_cell.angle_alpha   90.00
_cell.angle_beta   90.00
_cell.angle_gamma   90.00
#
_symmetry.space_group_name_H-M   'P 1'
#
loop_
_entity.id
_entity.type
_entity.pdbx_description
1 polymer ?
#
loop_
_entity_poly.entity_id
_entity_poly.type
_entity_poly.pdbx_seq_one_letter_code
_entity_poly.pdbx_strand_id
1 'polypeptide(L)'
;MLCNDIYSFTPTGKIDNDIKAFLLKYNKEFTYKHSIRVANEAKKIAEKFHVDKEKAAIAGYLHDISGIFPNEERIAVAEEFGVEIVEAERKFPMIIHQKLSRVIAKEIFKVEDEEILNAICCHTTLRKHATKM
;
A
#
# COMPACT_ATOMS: atom_id res chain seq x y z
N MET A 1 4.93 14.95 13.70
CA MET A 1 3.94 14.72 12.62
C MET A 1 3.95 13.24 12.30
N LEU A 2 2.80 12.67 11.91
CA LEU A 2 2.65 11.23 11.66
C LEU A 2 3.66 10.71 10.60
N CYS A 3 4.01 11.54 9.62
CA CYS A 3 5.01 11.25 8.58
C CYS A 3 6.39 10.89 9.14
N ASN A 4 6.84 11.53 10.22
CA ASN A 4 8.13 11.17 10.86
C ASN A 4 8.01 9.93 11.77
N ASP A 5 6.85 9.71 12.37
CA ASP A 5 6.64 8.57 13.28
C ASP A 5 6.65 7.23 12.55
N ILE A 6 6.21 7.17 11.29
CA ILE A 6 6.22 5.90 10.53
C ILE A 6 7.64 5.37 10.27
N TYR A 7 8.66 6.24 10.20
CA TYR A 7 10.06 5.84 10.02
C TYR A 7 10.67 5.21 11.28
N SER A 8 10.01 5.32 12.44
CA SER A 8 10.40 4.57 13.64
C SER A 8 10.02 3.08 13.57
N PHE A 9 9.11 2.70 12.66
CA PHE A 9 8.69 1.32 12.49
C PHE A 9 9.76 0.52 11.76
N THR A 10 10.16 -0.61 12.35
CA THR A 10 11.11 -1.54 11.75
C THR A 10 10.42 -2.88 11.49
N PRO A 11 10.22 -3.28 10.22
CA PRO A 11 9.62 -4.58 9.90
C PRO A 11 10.54 -5.73 10.30
N THR A 12 9.95 -6.85 10.72
CA THR A 12 10.66 -8.08 11.09
C THR A 12 11.00 -8.96 9.88
N GLY A 13 10.42 -8.66 8.72
CA GLY A 13 10.51 -9.47 7.51
C GLY A 13 9.37 -10.50 7.38
N LYS A 14 8.50 -10.58 8.39
CA LYS A 14 7.27 -11.39 8.35
C LYS A 14 6.08 -10.49 8.05
N ILE A 15 5.80 -10.31 6.76
CA ILE A 15 4.88 -9.28 6.28
C ILE A 15 3.48 -9.35 6.91
N ASP A 16 2.99 -10.55 7.19
CA ASP A 16 1.70 -10.83 7.84
C ASP A 16 1.61 -10.31 9.28
N ASN A 17 2.73 -10.39 10.02
CA ASN A 17 2.84 -9.85 11.38
C ASN A 17 3.15 -8.36 11.35
N ASP A 18 4.02 -7.94 10.43
CA ASP A 18 4.45 -6.55 10.31
C ASP A 18 3.28 -5.63 9.95
N ILE A 19 2.41 -6.03 9.02
CA ILE A 19 1.22 -5.26 8.68
C ILE A 19 0.25 -5.13 9.86
N LYS A 20 0.08 -6.21 10.63
CA LYS A 20 -0.76 -6.21 11.83
C LYS A 20 -0.21 -5.20 12.83
N ALA A 21 1.08 -5.30 13.17
CA ALA A 21 1.73 -4.42 14.13
C ALA A 21 1.62 -2.95 13.68
N PHE A 22 1.90 -2.67 12.41
CA PHE A 22 1.85 -1.32 11.85
C PHE A 22 0.43 -0.73 11.92
N LEU A 23 -0.57 -1.40 11.35
CA LEU A 23 -1.92 -0.86 11.28
C LEU A 23 -2.59 -0.75 12.66
N LEU A 24 -2.33 -1.68 13.58
CA LEU A 24 -2.87 -1.61 14.94
C LEU A 24 -2.23 -0.48 15.75
N LYS A 25 -0.94 -0.15 15.55
CA LYS A 25 -0.29 1.04 16.15
C LYS A 25 -1.07 2.32 15.86
N TYR A 26 -1.72 2.39 14.69
CA TYR A 26 -2.49 3.55 14.23
C TYR A 26 -4.01 3.38 14.30
N ASN A 27 -4.51 2.40 15.08
CA ASN A 27 -5.94 2.13 15.26
C ASN A 27 -6.69 1.79 13.94
N LYS A 28 -6.02 1.13 12.98
CA LYS A 28 -6.59 0.74 11.68
C LYS A 28 -6.93 -0.75 11.59
N GLU A 29 -7.63 -1.28 12.60
CA GLU A 29 -8.01 -2.70 12.65
C GLU A 29 -8.89 -3.12 11.45
N PHE A 30 -9.79 -2.24 11.00
CA PHE A 30 -10.63 -2.50 9.84
C PHE A 30 -9.78 -2.67 8.56
N THR A 31 -8.85 -1.74 8.32
CA THR A 31 -7.92 -1.78 7.18
C THR A 31 -7.05 -3.02 7.23
N TYR A 32 -6.59 -3.44 8.42
CA TYR A 32 -5.85 -4.68 8.59
C TYR A 32 -6.69 -5.89 8.15
N LYS A 33 -7.90 -6.05 8.70
CA LYS A 33 -8.78 -7.17 8.33
C LYS A 33 -9.12 -7.18 6.84
N HIS A 34 -9.32 -6.00 6.25
CA HIS A 34 -9.52 -5.85 4.80
C HIS A 34 -8.30 -6.32 4.02
N SER A 35 -7.12 -5.82 4.34
CA SER A 35 -5.86 -6.14 3.66
C SER A 35 -5.54 -7.64 3.72
N ILE A 36 -5.78 -8.30 4.86
CA ILE A 36 -5.60 -9.76 4.97
C ILE A 36 -6.54 -10.52 4.02
N ARG A 37 -7.81 -10.11 3.92
CA ARG A 37 -8.76 -10.76 3.00
C ARG A 37 -8.35 -10.55 1.54
N VAL A 38 -7.96 -9.34 1.18
CA VAL A 38 -7.50 -9.01 -0.19
C VAL A 38 -6.25 -9.79 -0.55
N ALA A 39 -5.25 -9.86 0.33
CA ALA A 39 -4.03 -10.64 0.11
C ALA A 39 -4.32 -12.14 -0.11
N ASN A 40 -5.19 -12.71 0.71
CA ASN A 40 -5.58 -14.12 0.58
C ASN A 40 -6.30 -14.39 -0.74
N GLU A 41 -7.14 -13.46 -1.20
CA GLU A 41 -7.85 -13.61 -2.47
C GLU A 41 -6.91 -13.38 -3.67
N ALA A 42 -6.03 -12.38 -3.60
CA ALA A 42 -4.99 -12.13 -4.60
C ALA A 42 -4.10 -13.37 -4.78
N LYS A 43 -3.72 -14.04 -3.69
CA LYS A 43 -2.95 -15.29 -3.71
C LYS A 43 -3.67 -16.40 -4.49
N LYS A 44 -4.97 -16.61 -4.23
CA LYS A 44 -5.77 -17.64 -4.94
C LYS A 44 -5.93 -17.32 -6.42
N ILE A 45 -6.18 -16.05 -6.75
CA ILE A 45 -6.30 -15.60 -8.14
C ILE A 45 -4.96 -15.85 -8.86
N ALA A 46 -3.84 -15.48 -8.23
CA ALA A 46 -2.52 -15.70 -8.79
C ALA A 46 -2.21 -17.19 -9.04
N GLU A 47 -2.55 -18.07 -8.09
CA GLU A 47 -2.42 -19.52 -8.27
C GLU A 47 -3.24 -20.02 -9.47
N LYS A 48 -4.49 -19.55 -9.60
CA LYS A 48 -5.39 -19.93 -10.70
C LYS A 48 -4.86 -19.51 -12.08
N PHE A 49 -4.20 -18.35 -12.16
CA PHE A 49 -3.65 -17.82 -13.41
C PHE A 49 -2.17 -18.13 -13.61
N HIS A 50 -1.57 -18.97 -12.75
CA HIS A 50 -0.17 -19.39 -12.83
C HIS A 50 0.82 -18.22 -12.81
N VAL A 51 0.57 -17.23 -11.96
CA VAL A 51 1.49 -16.10 -11.69
C VAL A 51 2.00 -16.16 -10.25
N ASP A 52 2.99 -15.33 -9.90
CA ASP A 52 3.62 -15.38 -8.58
C ASP A 52 2.64 -14.96 -7.48
N LYS A 53 2.23 -15.96 -6.71
CA LYS A 53 1.22 -15.83 -5.66
C LYS A 53 1.71 -15.08 -4.43
N GLU A 54 3.01 -15.14 -4.13
CA GLU A 54 3.56 -14.47 -2.95
C GLU A 54 3.71 -12.98 -3.22
N LYS A 55 4.16 -12.61 -4.41
CA LYS A 55 4.17 -11.21 -4.85
C LYS A 55 2.76 -10.61 -4.87
N ALA A 56 1.77 -11.33 -5.42
CA ALA A 56 0.37 -10.91 -5.40
C ALA A 56 -0.18 -10.73 -3.97
N ALA A 57 0.18 -11.64 -3.06
CA ALA A 57 -0.22 -11.53 -1.64
C ALA A 57 0.41 -10.30 -0.97
N ILE A 58 1.71 -10.03 -1.19
CA ILE A 58 2.40 -8.85 -0.64
C ILE A 58 1.75 -7.56 -1.14
N ALA A 59 1.45 -7.46 -2.45
CA ALA A 59 0.72 -6.33 -2.99
C ALA A 59 -0.66 -6.16 -2.31
N GLY A 60 -1.39 -7.26 -2.13
CA GLY A 60 -2.68 -7.26 -1.43
C GLY A 60 -2.58 -6.86 0.05
N TYR A 61 -1.52 -7.25 0.76
CA TYR A 61 -1.29 -6.79 2.13
C TYR A 61 -1.09 -5.27 2.16
N LEU A 62 -0.23 -4.74 1.29
CA LEU A 62 0.23 -3.36 1.41
C LEU A 62 -0.58 -2.33 0.62
N HIS A 63 -1.55 -2.72 -0.21
CA HIS A 63 -2.26 -1.80 -1.12
C HIS A 63 -2.87 -0.58 -0.41
N ASP A 64 -3.43 -0.78 0.78
CA ASP A 64 -4.11 0.23 1.60
C ASP A 64 -3.29 0.67 2.83
N ILE A 65 -1.98 0.37 2.88
CA ILE A 65 -1.16 0.61 4.07
C ILE A 65 -1.11 2.08 4.50
N SER A 66 -1.25 3.01 3.55
CA SER A 66 -1.32 4.45 3.85
C SER A 66 -2.66 4.90 4.42
N GLY A 67 -3.62 3.98 4.64
CA GLY A 67 -4.90 4.24 5.27
C GLY A 67 -4.80 4.80 6.70
N ILE A 68 -3.60 4.85 7.26
CA ILE A 68 -3.28 5.57 8.50
C ILE A 68 -3.53 7.08 8.38
N PHE A 69 -3.33 7.65 7.19
CA PHE A 69 -3.52 9.08 6.92
C PHE A 69 -4.99 9.39 6.58
N PRO A 70 -5.66 10.29 7.33
CA PRO A 70 -6.99 10.79 7.00
C PRO A 70 -7.03 11.42 5.61
N ASN A 71 -8.19 11.37 4.95
CA ASN A 71 -8.33 11.81 3.55
C ASN A 71 -7.96 13.29 3.37
N GLU A 72 -8.29 14.11 4.36
CA GLU A 72 -8.07 15.55 4.40
C GLU A 72 -6.57 15.90 4.47
N GLU A 73 -5.74 14.99 4.99
CA GLU A 73 -4.30 15.18 5.16
C GLU A 73 -3.48 14.62 3.98
N ARG A 74 -4.07 13.76 3.14
CA ARG A 74 -3.32 12.99 2.13
C ARG A 74 -2.53 13.84 1.15
N ILE A 75 -3.03 15.02 0.78
CA ILE A 75 -2.32 15.93 -0.13
C ILE A 75 -1.07 16.49 0.55
N ALA A 76 -1.18 16.99 1.77
CA ALA A 76 -0.04 17.53 2.51
C ALA A 76 1.01 16.45 2.78
N VAL A 77 0.56 15.24 3.15
CA VAL A 77 1.44 14.07 3.35
C VAL A 77 2.15 13.68 2.04
N ALA A 78 1.44 13.69 0.93
CA ALA A 78 2.03 13.40 -0.38
C ALA A 78 3.08 14.43 -0.77
N GLU A 79 2.85 15.71 -0.51
CA GLU A 79 3.84 16.78 -0.73
C GLU A 79 5.08 16.59 0.17
N GLU A 80 4.89 16.21 1.44
CA GLU A 80 5.99 15.92 2.38
C GLU A 80 6.85 14.72 1.93
N PHE A 81 6.23 13.69 1.38
CA PHE A 81 6.94 12.53 0.80
C PHE A 81 7.48 12.78 -0.61
N GLY A 82 7.30 13.98 -1.17
CA GLY A 82 7.75 14.29 -2.54
C GLY A 82 7.03 13.48 -3.62
N VAL A 83 5.80 13.03 -3.35
CA VAL A 83 4.95 12.35 -4.31
C VAL A 83 4.40 13.36 -5.32
N GLU A 84 4.54 13.07 -6.60
CA GLU A 84 3.95 13.89 -7.66
C GLU A 84 2.41 13.83 -7.58
N ILE A 85 1.78 15.01 -7.52
CA ILE A 85 0.33 15.17 -7.40
C ILE A 85 -0.22 15.81 -8.67
N VAL A 86 -1.14 15.11 -9.34
CA VAL A 86 -1.86 15.67 -10.51
C VAL A 86 -3.15 16.38 -10.09
N GLU A 87 -3.70 17.22 -10.96
CA GLU A 87 -4.90 18.02 -10.67
C GLU A 87 -6.12 17.17 -10.26
N ALA A 88 -6.28 15.99 -10.86
CA ALA A 88 -7.36 15.07 -10.50
C ALA A 88 -7.23 14.55 -9.05
N GLU A 89 -6.01 14.36 -8.56
CA GLU A 89 -5.74 13.92 -7.19
C GLU A 89 -5.99 15.05 -6.19
N ARG A 90 -5.71 16.31 -6.56
CA ARG A 90 -6.09 17.47 -5.73
C ARG A 90 -7.61 17.60 -5.60
N LYS A 91 -8.35 17.34 -6.67
CA LYS A 91 -9.83 17.34 -6.67
C LYS A 91 -10.42 16.14 -5.92
N PHE A 92 -9.77 14.99 -6.00
CA PHE A 92 -10.20 13.75 -5.36
C PHE A 92 -9.07 13.13 -4.52
N PRO A 93 -8.73 13.71 -3.34
CA PRO A 93 -7.59 13.29 -2.52
C PRO A 93 -7.60 11.80 -2.14
N MET A 94 -8.78 11.17 -2.14
CA MET A 94 -8.92 9.76 -1.83
C MET A 94 -8.01 8.92 -2.72
N ILE A 95 -7.94 9.20 -4.02
CA ILE A 95 -7.23 8.33 -4.97
C ILE A 95 -5.71 8.36 -4.82
N ILE A 96 -5.13 9.32 -4.10
CA ILE A 96 -3.67 9.42 -3.93
C ILE A 96 -3.09 8.36 -2.99
N HIS A 97 -3.94 7.68 -2.19
CA HIS A 97 -3.48 6.68 -1.22
C HIS A 97 -2.71 5.54 -1.88
N GLN A 98 -3.04 5.14 -3.12
CA GLN A 98 -2.25 4.15 -3.84
C GLN A 98 -0.77 4.56 -4.01
N LYS A 99 -0.49 5.86 -4.25
CA LYS A 99 0.88 6.39 -4.35
C LYS A 99 1.55 6.46 -2.98
N LEU A 100 0.82 6.89 -1.96
CA LEU A 100 1.32 6.90 -0.58
C LEU A 100 1.63 5.49 -0.06
N SER A 101 0.76 4.52 -0.33
CA SER A 101 0.96 3.11 0.00
C SER A 101 2.19 2.54 -0.70
N ARG A 102 2.44 2.93 -1.96
CA ARG A 102 3.69 2.58 -2.68
C ARG A 102 4.91 3.10 -1.93
N VAL A 103 4.90 4.38 -1.51
CA VAL A 103 6.01 4.98 -0.75
C VAL A 103 6.25 4.23 0.56
N ILE A 104 5.20 3.99 1.35
CA ILE A 104 5.32 3.26 2.63
C ILE A 104 5.81 1.82 2.42
N ALA A 105 5.29 1.12 1.40
CA ALA A 105 5.72 -0.23 1.05
C ALA A 105 7.22 -0.28 0.73
N LYS A 106 7.71 0.69 -0.06
CA LYS A 106 9.11 0.79 -0.43
C LYS A 106 10.01 1.19 0.74
N GLU A 107 9.67 2.28 1.41
CA GLU A 107 10.57 2.93 2.37
C GLU A 107 10.51 2.31 3.77
N ILE A 108 9.32 1.89 4.21
CA ILE A 108 9.12 1.35 5.56
C ILE A 108 9.19 -0.17 5.55
N PHE A 109 8.43 -0.81 4.64
CA PHE A 109 8.39 -2.28 4.54
C PHE A 109 9.50 -2.88 3.67
N LYS A 110 10.38 -2.05 3.10
CA LYS A 110 11.55 -2.45 2.32
C LYS A 110 11.21 -3.36 1.13
N VAL A 111 10.05 -3.15 0.53
CA VAL A 111 9.68 -3.84 -0.72
C VAL A 111 10.49 -3.24 -1.87
N GLU A 112 11.34 -4.06 -2.48
CA GLU A 112 12.19 -3.66 -3.62
C GLU A 112 11.63 -4.10 -4.98
N ASP A 113 10.67 -5.04 -4.99
CA ASP A 113 10.09 -5.58 -6.21
C ASP A 113 9.16 -4.56 -6.88
N GLU A 114 9.57 -4.05 -8.03
CA GLU A 114 8.84 -3.02 -8.76
C GLU A 114 7.50 -3.49 -9.31
N GLU A 115 7.28 -4.79 -9.54
CA GLU A 115 5.97 -5.27 -9.96
C GLU A 115 4.97 -5.16 -8.79
N ILE A 116 5.38 -5.53 -7.57
CA ILE A 116 4.58 -5.34 -6.35
C ILE A 116 4.28 -3.85 -6.13
N LEU A 117 5.31 -2.99 -6.18
CA LEU A 117 5.17 -1.56 -5.98
C LEU A 117 4.26 -0.92 -7.03
N ASN A 118 4.34 -1.38 -8.27
CA ASN A 118 3.46 -0.90 -9.34
C ASN A 118 2.02 -1.35 -9.15
N ALA A 119 1.78 -2.61 -8.75
CA ALA A 119 0.45 -3.11 -8.45
C ALA A 119 -0.21 -2.26 -7.35
N ILE A 120 0.53 -1.96 -6.28
CA ILE A 120 0.08 -1.05 -5.21
C ILE A 120 -0.21 0.36 -5.75
N CYS A 121 0.68 0.91 -6.58
CA CYS A 121 0.61 2.29 -7.06
C CYS A 121 -0.57 2.57 -8.01
N CYS A 122 -1.16 1.55 -8.63
CA CYS A 122 -2.28 1.73 -9.56
C CYS A 122 -3.53 0.95 -9.16
N HIS A 123 -3.62 0.43 -7.93
CA HIS A 123 -4.74 -0.45 -7.56
C HIS A 123 -6.10 0.26 -7.55
N THR A 124 -6.13 1.60 -7.40
CA THR A 124 -7.38 2.38 -7.42
C THR A 124 -7.76 2.83 -8.83
N THR A 125 -6.76 3.26 -9.61
CA THR A 125 -6.99 3.95 -10.91
C THR A 125 -6.68 3.09 -12.13
N LEU A 126 -6.08 1.92 -11.92
CA LEU A 126 -5.54 1.04 -12.95
C LEU A 126 -4.46 1.74 -13.80
N ARG A 127 -3.85 0.99 -14.71
CA ARG A 127 -2.91 1.53 -15.69
C ARG A 127 -3.01 0.81 -17.01
N LYS A 128 -2.69 1.50 -18.10
CA LYS A 128 -2.50 0.86 -19.40
C LYS A 128 -1.31 -0.11 -19.29
N HIS A 129 -1.42 -1.27 -19.93
CA HIS A 129 -0.37 -2.30 -19.91
C HIS A 129 -0.02 -2.76 -18.48
N ALA A 130 -1.04 -3.06 -17.68
CA ALA A 130 -0.84 -3.70 -16.38
C ALA A 130 0.05 -4.95 -16.53
N THR A 131 0.94 -5.14 -15.56
CA THR A 131 1.77 -6.32 -15.42
C THR A 131 0.87 -7.55 -15.23
N LYS A 132 1.40 -8.75 -15.47
CA LYS A 132 0.65 -9.98 -15.23
C LYS A 132 0.44 -10.28 -13.73
N MET A 133 0.88 -9.37 -12.87
CA MET A 133 0.94 -9.47 -11.43
C MET A 133 0.87 -8.07 -10.82
#